data_AF-A0A1Y4F0A7-F1
#
_entry.id   AF-A0A1Y4F0A7-F1
#
_cell.length_a   1.000
_cell.length_b   1.000
_cell.length_c   1.000
_cell.angle_alpha   90.00
_cell.angle_beta   90.00
_cell.angle_gamma   90.00
#
_symmetry.space_group_name_H-M   'P 1'
#
loop_
_entity.id
_entity.type
_entity.pdbx_description
1 polymer ?
#
loop_
_entity_poly.entity_id
_entity_poly.type
_entity_poly.pdbx_seq_one_letter_code
_entity_poly.pdbx_strand_id
1 'polypeptide(L)'
;MNLWHDKSYIAPSGPEWVERGYAMYDVHSVRIQFVYTEEQKEANRRAHTVADEGQALVMAAEARNSVMNPLMDAIAQNFVCYQYEDTEPAPFRSCQWDLFFWCNDFSNTLHGYGLSGRDYSYFTLSFNENQTVEKRAEVCWRLLQFLEHRCRKNRNLDVAVQHSIWYDYEKIEKDADRMKCLLAGRSCTYGSKDGKFLFDNGIFCFRPKYAKRQLYRVSDSEVLALCWKLGLTDDASDGGPLAAGRCSA
;
A
#
# COMPACT_ATOMS: atom_id res chain seq x y z
N MET A 1 6.11 -21.61 9.32
CA MET A 1 5.61 -20.25 9.04
C MET A 1 4.75 -20.34 7.82
N ASN A 2 3.60 -19.68 7.83
CA ASN A 2 2.72 -19.55 6.69
C ASN A 2 2.98 -18.18 6.08
N LEU A 3 3.57 -18.13 4.89
CA LEU A 3 3.87 -16.89 4.18
C LEU A 3 2.93 -16.76 2.98
N TRP A 4 2.30 -15.61 2.83
CA TRP A 4 1.45 -15.31 1.69
C TRP A 4 1.51 -13.84 1.28
N HIS A 5 1.10 -13.55 0.05
CA HIS A 5 1.13 -12.21 -0.53
C HIS A 5 -0.29 -11.68 -0.72
N ASP A 6 -0.61 -10.61 -0.01
CA ASP A 6 -1.87 -9.88 -0.10
C ASP A 6 -1.79 -8.80 -1.18
N LYS A 7 -2.51 -9.00 -2.29
CA LYS A 7 -2.65 -8.00 -3.35
C LYS A 7 -4.04 -7.36 -3.37
N SER A 8 -4.88 -7.62 -2.38
CA SER A 8 -6.27 -7.16 -2.35
C SER A 8 -6.43 -5.63 -2.28
N TYR A 9 -5.37 -4.93 -1.84
CA TYR A 9 -5.32 -3.47 -1.75
C TYR A 9 -4.88 -2.80 -3.07
N ILE A 10 -4.45 -3.59 -4.06
CA ILE A 10 -4.18 -3.08 -5.40
C ILE A 10 -5.51 -2.88 -6.11
N ALA A 11 -5.82 -1.63 -6.45
CA ALA A 11 -7.00 -1.32 -7.23
C ALA A 11 -6.98 -2.08 -8.58
N PRO A 12 -8.13 -2.51 -9.11
CA PRO A 12 -8.19 -3.24 -10.39
C PRO A 12 -7.55 -2.51 -11.58
N SER A 13 -7.51 -1.17 -11.55
CA SER A 13 -6.85 -0.34 -12.56
C SER A 13 -5.33 -0.26 -12.39
N GLY A 14 -4.78 -0.60 -11.23
CA GLY A 14 -3.35 -0.49 -10.91
C GLY A 14 -2.42 -1.10 -11.96
N PRO A 15 -2.66 -2.35 -12.43
CA PRO A 15 -1.84 -2.95 -13.48
C PRO A 15 -1.77 -2.14 -14.79
N GLU A 16 -2.86 -1.48 -15.19
CA GLU A 16 -2.86 -0.63 -16.40
C GLU A 16 -1.96 0.60 -16.19
N TRP A 17 -1.98 1.21 -15.00
CA TRP A 17 -1.08 2.33 -14.67
C TRP A 17 0.40 1.92 -14.71
N VAL A 18 0.71 0.69 -14.28
CA VAL A 18 2.06 0.13 -14.34
C VAL A 18 2.48 -0.13 -15.79
N GLU A 19 1.63 -0.77 -16.58
CA GLU A 19 1.90 -1.08 -17.99
C GLU A 19 2.17 0.19 -18.81
N ARG A 20 1.46 1.28 -18.50
CA ARG A 20 1.63 2.58 -19.15
C ARG A 20 2.79 3.41 -18.58
N GLY A 21 3.51 2.88 -17.58
CA GLY A 21 4.70 3.50 -17.00
C GLY A 21 4.42 4.71 -16.12
N TYR A 22 3.24 4.81 -15.52
CA TYR A 22 2.87 5.87 -14.56
C TYR A 22 2.89 5.39 -13.10
N ALA A 23 3.14 4.11 -12.90
CA ALA A 23 3.15 3.50 -11.58
C ALA A 23 4.10 2.31 -11.52
N MET A 24 4.41 1.87 -10.31
CA MET A 24 5.24 0.69 -10.03
C MET A 24 4.57 -0.17 -8.97
N TYR A 25 4.76 -1.49 -9.06
CA TYR A 25 4.40 -2.38 -7.96
C TYR A 25 5.30 -2.11 -6.76
N ASP A 26 4.70 -2.02 -5.58
CA ASP A 26 5.40 -1.68 -4.35
C ASP A 26 4.91 -2.54 -3.18
N VAL A 27 5.63 -2.51 -2.08
CA VAL A 27 5.30 -3.19 -0.83
C VAL A 27 4.89 -2.15 0.20
N HIS A 28 3.71 -2.35 0.81
CA HIS A 28 3.17 -1.43 1.80
C HIS A 28 3.61 -1.83 3.22
N SER A 29 3.40 -3.09 3.58
CA SER A 29 3.69 -3.57 4.93
C SER A 29 3.81 -5.09 4.99
N VAL A 30 4.46 -5.60 6.04
CA VAL A 30 4.41 -7.01 6.43
C VAL A 30 3.62 -7.12 7.74
N ARG A 31 2.58 -7.94 7.73
CA ARG A 31 1.77 -8.25 8.93
C ARG A 31 2.21 -9.60 9.47
N ILE A 32 2.44 -9.67 10.77
CA ILE A 32 2.94 -10.86 11.44
C ILE A 32 2.01 -11.18 12.60
N GLN A 33 1.48 -12.40 12.62
CA GLN A 33 0.47 -12.83 13.57
C GLN A 33 0.78 -14.22 14.14
N PHE A 34 0.51 -14.38 15.43
CA PHE A 34 0.43 -15.71 16.04
C PHE A 34 -0.93 -16.36 15.73
N VAL A 35 -0.89 -17.55 15.13
CA VAL A 35 -2.08 -18.36 14.83
C VAL A 35 -1.93 -19.73 15.45
N TYR A 36 -2.95 -20.19 16.18
CA TYR A 36 -2.97 -21.56 16.68
C TYR A 36 -3.13 -22.56 15.54
N THR A 37 -2.42 -23.68 15.60
CA THR A 37 -2.66 -24.79 14.68
C THR A 37 -4.00 -25.45 14.98
N GLU A 38 -4.58 -26.18 14.03
CA GLU A 38 -5.85 -26.88 14.26
C GLU A 38 -5.77 -27.86 15.44
N GLU A 39 -4.62 -28.52 15.62
CA GLU A 39 -4.37 -29.42 16.74
C GLU A 39 -4.39 -28.67 18.08
N GLN A 40 -3.81 -27.47 18.13
CA GLN A 40 -3.82 -26.61 19.33
C GLN A 40 -5.20 -26.03 19.60
N LYS A 41 -5.94 -25.59 18.55
CA LYS A 41 -7.33 -25.15 18.69
C LYS A 41 -8.19 -26.26 19.29
N GLU A 42 -8.03 -27.50 18.83
CA GLU A 42 -8.76 -28.65 19.35
C GLU A 42 -8.35 -29.02 20.79
N ALA A 43 -7.07 -28.91 21.13
CA ALA A 43 -6.62 -29.06 22.51
C ALA A 43 -7.22 -27.99 23.45
N ASN A 44 -7.22 -26.73 23.01
CA ASN A 44 -7.81 -25.62 23.77
C ASN A 44 -9.31 -25.80 23.97
N ARG A 45 -10.06 -26.20 22.91
CA ARG A 45 -11.49 -26.53 23.02
C ARG A 45 -11.78 -27.60 24.07
N ARG A 46 -10.94 -28.64 24.15
CA ARG A 46 -11.09 -29.71 25.14
C ARG A 46 -10.77 -29.26 26.57
N ALA A 47 -9.76 -28.40 26.74
CA ALA A 47 -9.32 -27.89 28.03
C ALA A 47 -10.27 -26.83 28.64
N HIS A 48 -10.97 -26.05 27.81
CA HIS A 48 -11.91 -25.01 28.24
C HIS A 48 -13.17 -25.53 28.97
N THR A 49 -13.34 -26.85 29.13
CA THR A 49 -14.44 -27.42 29.91
C THR A 49 -14.15 -27.47 31.42
N VAL A 50 -12.96 -27.07 31.90
CA VAL A 50 -12.49 -27.33 33.28
C VAL A 50 -11.78 -26.13 33.97
N ALA A 51 -11.60 -24.96 33.32
CA ALA A 51 -10.74 -23.88 33.82
C ALA A 51 -11.45 -22.53 34.10
N ASP A 52 -10.89 -21.73 35.01
CA ASP A 52 -11.20 -20.30 35.18
C ASP A 52 -10.84 -19.55 33.89
N GLU A 53 -11.87 -19.12 33.16
CA GLU A 53 -11.76 -18.54 31.81
C GLU A 53 -10.83 -17.32 31.77
N GLY A 54 -10.79 -16.51 32.85
CA GLY A 54 -9.95 -15.32 32.89
C GLY A 54 -8.46 -15.63 32.99
N GLN A 55 -8.08 -16.56 33.88
CA GLN A 55 -6.69 -16.99 34.01
C GLN A 55 -6.18 -17.68 32.74
N ALA A 56 -7.04 -18.46 32.07
CA ALA A 56 -6.69 -19.12 30.82
C ALA A 56 -6.41 -18.12 29.68
N LEU A 57 -7.21 -17.05 29.57
CA LEU A 57 -7.00 -15.98 28.59
C LEU A 57 -5.68 -15.24 28.80
N VAL A 58 -5.35 -14.92 30.05
CA VAL A 58 -4.08 -14.28 30.43
C VAL A 58 -2.89 -15.16 30.04
N MET A 59 -2.90 -16.44 30.47
CA MET A 59 -1.81 -17.38 30.13
C MET A 59 -1.65 -17.57 28.61
N ALA A 60 -2.76 -17.61 27.87
CA ALA A 60 -2.72 -17.71 26.41
C ALA A 60 -2.12 -16.45 25.74
N ALA A 61 -2.42 -15.26 26.28
CA ALA A 61 -1.84 -14.01 25.80
C ALA A 61 -0.34 -13.93 26.07
N GLU A 62 0.08 -14.26 27.29
CA GLU A 62 1.50 -14.31 27.68
C GLU A 62 2.27 -15.35 26.85
N ALA A 63 1.67 -16.52 26.58
CA ALA A 63 2.27 -17.55 25.73
C ALA A 63 2.47 -17.09 24.28
N ARG A 64 1.53 -16.31 23.72
CA ARG A 64 1.70 -15.71 22.38
C ARG A 64 2.81 -14.67 22.39
N ASN A 65 2.81 -13.78 23.38
CA ASN A 65 3.82 -12.75 23.51
C ASN A 65 5.23 -13.29 23.74
N SER A 66 5.39 -14.38 24.49
CA SER A 66 6.70 -15.00 24.73
C SER A 66 7.32 -15.58 23.46
N VAL A 67 6.51 -15.86 22.43
CA VAL A 67 6.98 -16.26 21.10
C VAL A 67 7.21 -15.03 20.20
N MET A 68 6.28 -14.08 20.21
CA MET A 68 6.24 -12.99 19.23
C MET A 68 7.16 -11.81 19.61
N ASN A 69 7.31 -11.49 20.90
CA ASN A 69 8.19 -10.39 21.31
C ASN A 69 9.67 -10.67 20.97
N PRO A 70 10.25 -11.85 21.29
CA PRO A 70 11.63 -12.15 20.91
C PRO A 70 11.86 -12.23 19.39
N LEU A 71 10.80 -12.48 18.62
CA LEU A 71 10.85 -12.36 17.16
C LEU A 71 11.02 -10.90 16.75
N MET A 72 10.20 -10.00 17.30
CA MET A 72 10.30 -8.57 17.02
C MET A 72 11.63 -7.98 17.49
N ASP A 73 12.13 -8.38 18.67
CA ASP A 73 13.47 -7.99 19.16
C ASP A 73 14.55 -8.34 18.13
N ALA A 74 14.50 -9.57 17.60
CA ALA A 74 15.47 -10.04 16.62
C ALA A 74 15.33 -9.32 15.27
N ILE A 75 14.13 -8.87 14.89
CA ILE A 75 13.93 -8.01 13.72
C ILE A 75 14.57 -6.65 13.98
N ALA A 76 14.31 -6.00 15.12
CA ALA A 76 14.87 -4.69 15.45
C ALA A 76 16.41 -4.67 15.53
N GLN A 77 17.05 -5.81 15.81
CA GLN A 77 18.51 -5.94 15.74
C GLN A 77 19.08 -5.92 14.31
N ASN A 78 18.25 -6.19 13.29
CA ASN A 78 18.67 -6.33 11.90
C ASN A 78 18.12 -5.24 10.96
N PHE A 79 17.13 -4.47 11.44
CA PHE A 79 16.43 -3.44 10.70
C PHE A 79 16.24 -2.20 11.57
N VAL A 80 16.32 -1.02 10.97
CA VAL A 80 16.06 0.23 11.71
C VAL A 80 14.55 0.41 11.88
N CYS A 81 14.04 0.07 13.05
CA CYS A 81 12.60 0.09 13.34
C CYS A 81 12.16 1.37 14.07
N TYR A 82 11.38 2.21 13.39
CA TYR A 82 10.71 3.35 14.01
C TYR A 82 9.62 2.87 14.97
N GLN A 83 9.44 3.57 16.10
CA GLN A 83 8.42 3.28 17.13
C GLN A 83 8.57 1.94 17.87
N TYR A 84 9.67 1.21 17.66
CA TYR A 84 9.91 0.00 18.45
C TYR A 84 10.57 0.31 19.80
N GLU A 85 11.69 1.01 19.80
CA GLU A 85 12.37 1.45 21.03
C GLU A 85 11.83 2.82 21.50
N ASP A 86 12.11 3.17 22.76
CA ASP A 86 11.71 4.47 23.33
C ASP A 86 12.44 5.65 22.69
N THR A 87 13.62 5.39 22.10
CA THR A 87 14.40 6.39 21.37
C THR A 87 14.08 6.35 19.89
N GLU A 88 13.80 7.52 19.31
CA GLU A 88 13.62 7.64 17.87
C GLU A 88 14.95 7.32 17.15
N PRO A 89 14.98 6.35 16.22
CA PRO A 89 16.22 5.94 15.57
C PRO A 89 16.72 6.97 14.54
N ALA A 90 15.82 7.81 14.02
CA ALA A 90 16.08 8.89 13.06
C ALA A 90 14.84 9.80 12.99
N PRO A 91 14.89 10.99 12.37
CA PRO A 91 13.69 11.80 12.14
C PRO A 91 12.64 11.07 11.29
N PHE A 92 11.36 11.17 11.67
CA PHE A 92 10.26 10.46 10.98
C PHE A 92 10.23 10.66 9.46
N ARG A 93 10.42 11.90 8.99
CA ARG A 93 10.39 12.25 7.56
C ARG A 93 11.69 11.94 6.80
N SER A 94 12.66 11.29 7.44
CA SER A 94 13.90 10.88 6.79
C SER A 94 13.76 9.51 6.12
N CYS A 95 14.66 9.21 5.19
CA CYS A 95 14.80 7.89 4.58
C CYS A 95 15.71 6.93 5.39
N GLN A 96 16.09 7.31 6.62
CA GLN A 96 17.14 6.63 7.41
C GLN A 96 16.66 5.45 8.26
N TRP A 97 15.35 5.21 8.31
CA TRP A 97 14.76 4.05 8.97
C TRP A 97 14.06 3.15 7.96
N ASP A 98 13.96 1.86 8.27
CA ASP A 98 13.51 0.82 7.34
C ASP A 98 12.01 0.50 7.52
N LEU A 99 11.61 0.28 8.77
CA LEU A 99 10.30 -0.26 9.12
C LEU A 99 9.66 0.58 10.21
N PHE A 100 8.36 0.84 10.08
CA PHE A 100 7.56 1.44 11.12
C PHE A 100 6.82 0.33 11.88
N PHE A 101 7.07 0.23 13.19
CA PHE A 101 6.47 -0.78 14.04
C PHE A 101 5.13 -0.32 14.62
N TRP A 102 4.12 -1.17 14.48
CA TRP A 102 2.84 -1.00 15.15
C TRP A 102 2.33 -2.32 15.72
N CYS A 103 1.88 -2.32 16.98
CA CYS A 103 1.16 -3.43 17.60
C CYS A 103 0.05 -2.89 18.50
N ASN A 104 -0.80 -3.79 19.01
CA ASN A 104 -1.79 -3.43 20.01
C ASN A 104 -1.14 -3.27 21.40
N ASP A 105 -1.89 -2.68 22.33
CA ASP A 105 -1.64 -2.75 23.76
C ASP A 105 -2.66 -3.69 24.41
N PHE A 106 -2.28 -4.37 25.49
CA PHE A 106 -3.18 -5.22 26.24
C PHE A 106 -4.36 -4.46 26.84
N SER A 107 -4.25 -3.14 27.06
CA SER A 107 -5.39 -2.30 27.41
C SER A 107 -6.50 -2.34 26.37
N ASN A 108 -6.17 -2.63 25.11
CA ASN A 108 -7.12 -2.69 24.00
C ASN A 108 -7.61 -4.11 23.73
N THR A 109 -6.77 -5.13 23.92
CA THR A 109 -7.09 -6.53 23.57
C THR A 109 -7.60 -7.36 24.74
N LEU A 110 -7.18 -7.03 25.96
CA LEU A 110 -7.51 -7.74 27.21
C LEU A 110 -7.80 -6.78 28.36
N HIS A 111 -8.64 -5.78 28.08
CA HIS A 111 -9.08 -4.81 29.07
C HIS A 111 -9.73 -5.49 30.29
N GLY A 112 -9.23 -5.18 31.49
CA GLY A 112 -9.77 -5.71 32.75
C GLY A 112 -9.15 -7.03 33.22
N TYR A 113 -8.19 -7.60 32.49
CA TYR A 113 -7.51 -8.86 32.84
C TYR A 113 -6.14 -8.66 33.52
N GLY A 114 -5.79 -7.42 33.89
CA GLY A 114 -4.57 -7.12 34.64
C GLY A 114 -3.26 -7.13 33.84
N LEU A 115 -3.31 -7.39 32.53
CA LEU A 115 -2.16 -7.25 31.63
C LEU A 115 -1.95 -5.79 31.21
N SER A 116 -0.70 -5.41 31.01
CA SER A 116 -0.30 -4.06 30.57
C SER A 116 0.83 -4.13 29.56
N GLY A 117 0.94 -3.09 28.73
CA GLY A 117 1.96 -2.98 27.71
C GLY A 117 1.60 -3.69 26.40
N ARG A 118 2.59 -3.83 25.53
CA ARG A 118 2.41 -4.26 24.15
C ARG A 118 1.89 -5.70 24.03
N ASP A 119 0.84 -5.86 23.25
CA ASP A 119 0.34 -7.15 22.77
C ASP A 119 0.98 -7.44 21.40
N TYR A 120 1.97 -8.33 21.42
CA TYR A 120 2.73 -8.78 20.25
C TYR A 120 2.06 -9.93 19.50
N SER A 121 0.89 -10.40 19.92
CA SER A 121 0.18 -11.48 19.23
C SER A 121 -0.12 -11.14 17.76
N TYR A 122 -0.20 -9.85 17.45
CA TYR A 122 -0.25 -9.30 16.10
C TYR A 122 0.57 -8.00 16.05
N PHE A 123 1.41 -7.85 15.03
CA PHE A 123 2.05 -6.58 14.74
C PHE A 123 2.22 -6.36 13.23
N THR A 124 2.39 -5.11 12.84
CA THR A 124 2.58 -4.66 11.46
C THR A 124 3.89 -3.90 11.35
N LEU A 125 4.63 -4.18 10.28
CA LEU A 125 5.86 -3.50 9.88
C LEU A 125 5.61 -2.81 8.55
N SER A 126 5.35 -1.51 8.57
CA SER A 126 5.14 -0.72 7.35
C SER A 126 6.47 -0.21 6.80
N PHE A 127 6.65 -0.21 5.49
CA PHE A 127 7.88 0.27 4.87
C PHE A 127 7.92 1.80 4.81
N ASN A 128 9.13 2.39 4.87
CA ASN A 128 9.30 3.84 4.83
C ASN A 128 8.92 4.42 3.47
N GLU A 129 7.85 5.22 3.43
CA GLU A 129 7.37 5.89 2.20
C GLU A 129 8.36 6.93 1.66
N ASN A 130 9.27 7.46 2.51
CA ASN A 130 10.31 8.39 2.09
C ASN A 130 11.50 7.70 1.40
N GLN A 131 11.53 6.36 1.37
CA GLN A 131 12.51 5.60 0.58
C GLN A 131 12.02 5.41 -0.87
N THR A 132 12.89 4.94 -1.75
CA THR A 132 12.46 4.55 -3.11
C THR A 132 11.77 3.18 -3.09
N VAL A 133 11.01 2.88 -4.15
CA VAL A 133 10.34 1.57 -4.33
C VAL A 133 11.37 0.43 -4.31
N GLU A 134 12.53 0.63 -4.93
CA GLU A 134 13.61 -0.36 -4.97
C GLU A 134 14.16 -0.62 -3.58
N LYS A 135 14.33 0.44 -2.77
CA LYS A 135 14.83 0.29 -1.41
C LYS A 135 13.82 -0.45 -0.53
N ARG A 136 12.53 -0.12 -0.62
CA ARG A 136 11.48 -0.85 0.10
C ARG A 136 11.44 -2.33 -0.31
N ALA A 137 11.57 -2.62 -1.60
CA ALA A 137 11.64 -3.99 -2.10
C ALA A 137 12.86 -4.75 -1.55
N GLU A 138 14.03 -4.10 -1.49
CA GLU A 138 15.24 -4.66 -0.89
C GLU A 138 15.05 -4.98 0.60
N VAL A 139 14.51 -4.04 1.37
CA VAL A 139 14.21 -4.21 2.81
C VAL A 139 13.22 -5.36 3.01
N CYS A 140 12.15 -5.41 2.21
CA CYS A 140 11.16 -6.49 2.26
C CYS A 140 11.80 -7.85 1.98
N TRP A 141 12.61 -7.95 0.93
CA TRP A 141 13.31 -9.18 0.59
C TRP A 141 14.23 -9.64 1.74
N ARG A 142 15.02 -8.73 2.32
CA ARG A 142 15.88 -9.02 3.48
C ARG A 142 15.06 -9.50 4.69
N LEU A 143 13.92 -8.85 4.97
CA LEU A 143 13.03 -9.23 6.07
C LEU A 143 12.46 -10.64 5.87
N LEU A 144 11.98 -10.96 4.65
CA LEU A 144 11.45 -12.28 4.35
C LEU A 144 12.51 -13.38 4.44
N GLN A 145 13.73 -13.11 3.98
CA GLN A 145 14.86 -14.04 4.15
C GLN A 145 15.17 -14.28 5.63
N PHE A 146 15.19 -13.22 6.43
CA PHE A 146 15.39 -13.32 7.87
C PHE A 146 14.32 -14.19 8.55
N LEU A 147 13.04 -13.94 8.22
CA LEU A 147 11.90 -14.71 8.75
C LEU A 147 11.93 -16.17 8.29
N GLU A 148 12.26 -16.45 7.02
CA GLU A 148 12.39 -17.81 6.51
C GLU A 148 13.53 -18.54 7.24
N HIS A 149 14.69 -17.90 7.41
CA HIS A 149 15.82 -18.53 8.11
C HIS A 149 15.49 -18.87 9.57
N ARG A 150 14.86 -17.93 10.30
CA ARG A 150 14.61 -18.07 11.74
C ARG A 150 13.34 -18.86 12.07
N CYS A 151 12.29 -18.72 11.26
CA CYS A 151 10.92 -19.10 11.63
C CYS A 151 10.27 -20.10 10.68
N ARG A 152 10.96 -20.62 9.65
CA ARG A 152 10.39 -21.58 8.68
C ARG A 152 9.60 -22.72 9.33
N LYS A 153 10.13 -23.32 10.40
CA LYS A 153 9.48 -24.45 11.11
C LYS A 153 8.37 -24.04 12.08
N ASN A 154 8.23 -22.75 12.40
CA ASN A 154 7.22 -22.28 13.34
C ASN A 154 5.83 -22.28 12.68
N ARG A 155 5.01 -23.31 12.94
CA ARG A 155 3.64 -23.42 12.41
C ARG A 155 2.67 -22.39 13.00
N ASN A 156 3.06 -21.69 14.06
CA ASN A 156 2.25 -20.68 14.70
C ASN A 156 2.42 -19.27 14.15
N LEU A 157 3.32 -19.09 13.18
CA LEU A 157 3.58 -17.79 12.60
C LEU A 157 2.89 -17.66 11.24
N ASP A 158 1.98 -16.70 11.13
CA ASP A 158 1.39 -16.26 9.86
C ASP A 158 2.01 -14.91 9.46
N VAL A 159 2.45 -14.83 8.21
CA VAL A 159 3.14 -13.66 7.64
C VAL A 159 2.46 -13.29 6.33
N ALA A 160 1.89 -12.09 6.30
CA ALA A 160 1.22 -11.54 5.12
C ALA A 160 2.00 -10.33 4.59
N VAL A 161 2.48 -10.42 3.35
CA VAL A 161 3.10 -9.29 2.65
C VAL A 161 2.03 -8.53 1.90
N GLN A 162 1.72 -7.33 2.35
CA GLN A 162 0.74 -6.46 1.72
C GLN A 162 1.41 -5.62 0.62
N HIS A 163 0.94 -5.81 -0.61
CA HIS A 163 1.40 -5.07 -1.78
C HIS A 163 0.53 -3.83 -2.02
N SER A 164 1.14 -2.85 -2.67
CA SER A 164 0.49 -1.61 -3.11
C SER A 164 1.02 -1.21 -4.49
N ILE A 165 0.58 -0.04 -4.95
CA ILE A 165 1.06 0.58 -6.18
C ILE A 165 1.60 1.96 -5.80
N TRP A 166 2.84 2.23 -6.16
CA TRP A 166 3.42 3.58 -6.10
C TRP A 166 3.10 4.31 -7.42
N TYR A 167 2.56 5.52 -7.33
CA TYR A 167 2.22 6.34 -8.49
C TYR A 167 3.23 7.47 -8.66
N ASP A 168 3.68 7.67 -9.90
CA ASP A 168 4.49 8.83 -10.27
C ASP A 168 3.56 10.02 -10.51
N TYR A 169 3.15 10.68 -9.43
CA TYR A 169 2.21 11.80 -9.50
C TYR A 169 2.75 12.98 -10.31
N GLU A 170 4.07 13.21 -10.30
CA GLU A 170 4.70 14.27 -11.09
C GLU A 170 4.58 13.98 -12.59
N LYS A 171 4.85 12.74 -13.01
CA LYS A 171 4.66 12.33 -14.40
C LYS A 171 3.18 12.37 -14.80
N ILE A 172 2.29 11.90 -13.93
CA ILE A 172 0.84 11.92 -14.16
C ILE A 172 0.36 13.36 -14.39
N GLU A 173 0.74 14.29 -13.52
CA GLU A 173 0.37 15.71 -13.64
C GLU A 173 0.89 16.30 -14.95
N LYS A 174 2.19 16.14 -15.22
CA LYS A 174 2.86 16.69 -16.41
C LYS A 174 2.26 16.16 -17.72
N ASP A 175 1.94 14.88 -17.79
CA ASP A 175 1.38 14.26 -18.99
C ASP A 175 -0.10 14.61 -19.13
N ALA A 176 -0.86 14.64 -18.02
CA ALA A 176 -2.25 15.07 -18.04
C ALA A 176 -2.38 16.52 -18.55
N ASP A 177 -1.49 17.43 -18.14
CA ASP A 177 -1.50 18.82 -18.62
C ASP A 177 -1.40 18.94 -20.14
N ARG A 178 -0.54 18.13 -20.78
CA ARG A 178 -0.45 18.09 -22.25
C ARG A 178 -1.73 17.55 -22.88
N MET A 179 -2.31 16.54 -22.25
CA MET A 179 -3.51 15.85 -22.75
C MET A 179 -4.82 16.66 -22.56
N LYS A 180 -4.91 17.55 -21.56
CA LYS A 180 -6.10 18.39 -21.30
C LYS A 180 -6.54 19.16 -22.55
N CYS A 181 -5.58 19.68 -23.33
CA CYS A 181 -5.84 20.39 -24.57
C CYS A 181 -6.54 19.53 -25.63
N LEU A 182 -6.24 18.22 -25.70
CA LEU A 182 -6.84 17.30 -26.67
C LEU A 182 -8.30 16.98 -26.34
N LEU A 183 -8.66 17.05 -25.05
CA LEU A 183 -10.01 16.82 -24.54
C LEU A 183 -10.87 18.09 -24.53
N ALA A 184 -10.25 19.26 -24.39
CA ALA A 184 -10.97 20.53 -24.33
C ALA A 184 -11.88 20.74 -25.54
N GLY A 185 -13.15 21.04 -25.30
CA GLY A 185 -14.16 21.27 -26.33
C GLY A 185 -14.75 20.01 -26.97
N ARG A 186 -14.16 18.82 -26.77
CA ARG A 186 -14.72 17.55 -27.26
C ARG A 186 -15.99 17.19 -26.51
N SER A 187 -16.98 16.70 -27.26
CA SER A 187 -18.16 16.07 -26.69
C SER A 187 -17.83 14.64 -26.29
N CYS A 188 -18.11 14.27 -25.05
CA CYS A 188 -17.91 12.92 -24.56
C CYS A 188 -18.96 12.55 -23.52
N THR A 189 -19.11 11.25 -23.26
CA THR A 189 -19.79 10.75 -22.08
C THR A 189 -18.78 10.57 -20.96
N TYR A 190 -18.97 11.28 -19.85
CA TYR A 190 -18.16 11.15 -18.64
C TYR A 190 -19.06 10.72 -17.48
N GLY A 191 -18.71 9.60 -16.84
CA GLY A 191 -19.64 8.86 -15.98
C GLY A 191 -20.88 8.43 -16.78
N SER A 192 -22.06 8.87 -16.34
CA SER A 192 -23.36 8.62 -16.98
C SER A 192 -23.93 9.83 -17.73
N LYS A 193 -23.11 10.86 -17.99
CA LYS A 193 -23.56 12.14 -18.55
C LYS A 193 -22.81 12.48 -19.83
N ASP A 194 -23.55 12.91 -20.84
CA ASP A 194 -22.97 13.54 -22.02
C ASP A 194 -22.65 15.00 -21.72
N GLY A 195 -21.56 15.51 -22.27
CA GLY A 195 -21.12 16.88 -22.03
C GLY A 195 -19.84 17.22 -22.75
N LYS A 196 -19.16 18.27 -22.30
CA LYS A 196 -17.89 18.74 -22.85
C LYS A 196 -16.90 19.06 -21.75
N PHE A 197 -15.62 18.83 -22.03
CA PHE A 197 -14.54 19.33 -21.18
C PHE A 197 -14.18 20.78 -21.53
N LEU A 198 -13.80 21.55 -20.53
CA LEU A 198 -13.35 22.93 -20.67
C LEU A 198 -12.49 23.35 -19.46
N PHE A 199 -11.76 24.45 -19.63
CA PHE A 199 -11.07 25.12 -18.53
C PHE A 199 -11.99 26.18 -17.90
N ASP A 200 -12.12 26.14 -16.59
CA ASP A 200 -12.83 27.13 -15.78
C ASP A 200 -11.84 27.71 -14.77
N ASN A 201 -11.44 28.98 -14.95
CA ASN A 201 -10.41 29.65 -14.14
C ASN A 201 -9.11 28.83 -13.98
N GLY A 202 -8.66 28.17 -15.05
CA GLY A 202 -7.47 27.32 -15.05
C GLY A 202 -7.68 25.89 -14.53
N ILE A 203 -8.87 25.57 -13.99
CA ILE A 203 -9.21 24.23 -13.53
C ILE A 203 -9.86 23.45 -14.69
N PHE A 204 -9.37 22.24 -14.95
CA PHE A 204 -9.96 21.38 -15.97
C PHE A 204 -11.24 20.71 -15.46
N CYS A 205 -12.34 20.94 -16.17
CA CYS A 205 -13.68 20.59 -15.73
C CYS A 205 -14.50 19.93 -16.84
N PHE A 206 -15.42 19.06 -16.46
CA PHE A 206 -16.49 18.53 -17.29
C PHE A 206 -17.80 19.29 -17.04
N ARG A 207 -18.45 19.74 -18.12
CA ARG A 207 -19.78 20.35 -18.10
C ARG A 207 -20.79 19.42 -18.77
N PRO A 208 -21.77 18.86 -18.04
CA PRO A 208 -22.85 18.09 -18.64
C PRO A 208 -23.65 18.92 -19.65
N LYS A 209 -24.22 18.24 -20.63
CA LYS A 209 -25.15 18.81 -21.60
C LYS A 209 -26.32 19.45 -20.87
N TYR A 210 -26.67 20.68 -21.27
CA TYR A 210 -27.73 21.51 -20.68
C TYR A 210 -27.46 22.06 -19.27
N ALA A 211 -26.35 21.68 -18.61
CA ALA A 211 -25.98 22.29 -17.34
C ALA A 211 -25.45 23.72 -17.57
N LYS A 212 -26.11 24.71 -16.96
CA LYS A 212 -25.69 26.12 -17.06
C LYS A 212 -24.59 26.51 -16.09
N ARG A 213 -24.57 25.93 -14.88
CA ARG A 213 -23.64 26.29 -13.79
C ARG A 213 -22.88 25.10 -13.20
N GLN A 214 -23.33 23.87 -13.45
CA GLN A 214 -22.71 22.70 -12.84
C GLN A 214 -21.45 22.30 -13.61
N LEU A 215 -20.34 22.25 -12.88
CA LEU A 215 -19.04 21.81 -13.36
C LEU A 215 -18.52 20.72 -12.43
N TYR A 216 -17.89 19.71 -13.01
CA TYR A 216 -17.20 18.66 -12.28
C TYR A 216 -15.71 18.78 -12.55
N ARG A 217 -14.92 18.98 -11.50
CA ARG A 217 -13.46 18.92 -11.62
C ARG A 217 -13.06 17.52 -12.06
N VAL A 218 -12.12 17.44 -12.99
CA VAL A 218 -11.57 16.18 -13.48
C VAL A 218 -10.13 16.11 -12.98
N SER A 219 -9.76 15.01 -12.34
CA SER A 219 -8.39 14.77 -11.89
C SER A 219 -7.46 14.43 -13.04
N ASP A 220 -6.15 14.60 -12.83
CA ASP A 220 -5.13 14.31 -13.84
C ASP A 220 -5.13 12.82 -14.23
N SER A 221 -5.33 11.93 -13.25
CA SER A 221 -5.49 10.50 -13.52
C SER A 221 -6.72 10.20 -14.39
N GLU A 222 -7.84 10.89 -14.17
CA GLU A 222 -9.03 10.73 -15.00
C GLU A 222 -8.83 11.26 -16.42
N VAL A 223 -8.12 12.39 -16.58
CA VAL A 223 -7.75 12.93 -17.90
C VAL A 223 -6.99 11.88 -18.70
N LEU A 224 -5.94 11.29 -18.11
CA LEU A 224 -5.14 10.27 -18.80
C LEU A 224 -5.97 9.02 -19.12
N ALA A 225 -6.74 8.49 -18.16
CA ALA A 225 -7.60 7.33 -18.38
C ALA A 225 -8.64 7.56 -19.50
N LEU A 226 -9.20 8.78 -19.56
CA LEU A 226 -10.13 9.16 -20.64
C LEU A 226 -9.43 9.21 -21.99
N CYS A 227 -8.24 9.83 -22.06
CA CYS A 227 -7.47 9.87 -23.29
C CYS A 227 -7.12 8.48 -23.80
N TRP A 228 -6.71 7.57 -22.92
CA TRP A 228 -6.43 6.18 -23.29
C TRP A 228 -7.66 5.48 -23.85
N LYS A 229 -8.82 5.64 -23.20
CA LYS A 229 -10.09 5.08 -23.67
C LYS A 229 -10.52 5.64 -25.03
N LEU A 230 -10.15 6.89 -25.32
CA LEU A 230 -10.46 7.57 -26.58
C LEU A 230 -9.37 7.40 -27.66
N GLY A 231 -8.28 6.69 -27.35
CA GLY A 231 -7.14 6.51 -28.27
C GLY A 231 -6.42 7.83 -28.59
N LEU A 232 -6.43 8.80 -27.68
CA LEU A 232 -5.75 10.07 -27.85
C LEU A 232 -4.30 9.95 -27.38
N THR A 233 -3.38 10.38 -28.22
CA THR A 233 -1.94 10.49 -27.94
C THR A 233 -1.47 11.93 -28.18
N ASP A 234 -0.49 12.35 -27.41
CA ASP A 234 0.24 13.59 -27.70
C ASP A 234 1.31 13.25 -28.76
N ASP A 235 1.02 13.52 -30.03
CA ASP A 235 1.90 13.19 -31.16
C ASP A 235 3.22 13.99 -31.15
N ALA A 236 3.44 14.84 -30.15
CA ALA A 236 4.66 15.63 -29.98
C ALA A 236 5.89 14.82 -29.49
N SER A 237 5.74 13.53 -29.16
CA SER A 237 6.87 12.67 -28.77
C SER A 237 7.57 11.94 -29.91
N ASP A 238 7.06 12.00 -31.15
CA ASP A 238 7.75 11.40 -32.30
C ASP A 238 8.75 12.40 -32.91
N GLY A 239 10.00 12.33 -32.43
CA GLY A 239 11.18 12.88 -33.09
C GLY A 239 11.52 12.15 -34.39
N GLY A 240 10.58 12.09 -35.34
CA GLY A 240 10.78 11.59 -36.70
C GLY A 240 11.28 12.71 -37.63
N PRO A 241 12.16 12.43 -38.61
CA PRO A 241 12.95 13.45 -39.27
C PRO A 241 12.08 14.37 -40.13
N LEU A 242 12.37 15.67 -40.02
CA LEU A 242 11.92 16.74 -40.90
C LEU A 242 12.01 16.30 -42.37
N ALA A 243 10.88 15.94 -42.98
CA ALA A 243 10.75 15.91 -44.43
C ALA A 243 10.73 17.36 -44.92
N ALA A 244 11.93 17.87 -45.19
CA ALA A 244 12.15 19.13 -45.88
C ALA A 244 11.31 19.16 -47.17
N GLY A 245 10.55 20.23 -47.32
CA GLY A 245 9.77 20.49 -48.52
C GLY A 245 10.62 20.49 -49.78
N ARG A 246 10.01 20.00 -50.86
CA ARG A 246 10.31 20.44 -52.22
C ARG A 246 8.99 20.78 -52.90
N CYS A 247 8.64 22.05 -52.83
CA CYS A 247 7.90 22.72 -53.89
C CYS A 247 8.90 23.29 -54.90
N SER A 248 8.41 23.45 -56.14
CA SER A 248 9.03 24.05 -57.33
C SER A 248 9.86 23.07 -58.18
N ALA A 249 9.60 22.86 -59.48
CA ALA A 249 8.67 23.46 -60.43
C ALA A 249 8.24 22.42 -61.47
#